data_AF-A0A358M3A6-F1
#
_entry.id   AF-A0A358M3A6-F1
#
_cell.length_a   1.000
_cell.length_b   1.000
_cell.length_c   1.000
_cell.angle_alpha   90.00
_cell.angle_beta   90.00
_cell.angle_gamma   90.00
#
_symmetry.space_group_name_H-M   'P 1'
#
loop_
_entity.id
_entity.type
_entity.pdbx_description
1 polymer ?
#
loop_
_entity_poly.entity_id
_entity_poly.type
_entity_poly.pdbx_seq_one_letter_code
_entity_poly.pdbx_strand_id
1 'polypeptide(L)'
;LSYLGQDAVVTGDRRVLANAQKLILPGVGAFCDAARALRLTGLHDAVIRETAKGKPLLGICLGMQMLFTKSYEYGEYEGLDLIPGAVKPIASVIPSDLKIPHIGWNALQFPEERPKSKLYRFVEP
;
A
#
# COMPACT_ATOMS: atom_id res chain seq x y z
N LEU A 1 -3.99 -6.17 -15.01
CA LEU A 1 -4.06 -4.91 -15.79
C LEU A 1 -4.28 -5.20 -17.27
N SER A 2 -3.43 -6.03 -17.90
CA SER A 2 -3.65 -6.49 -19.28
C SER A 2 -5.04 -7.11 -19.52
N TYR A 3 -5.53 -7.98 -18.63
CA TYR A 3 -6.91 -8.51 -18.69
C TYR A 3 -8.00 -7.41 -18.71
N LEU A 4 -7.73 -6.25 -18.10
CA LEU A 4 -8.62 -5.09 -18.07
C LEU A 4 -8.40 -4.15 -19.27
N GLY A 5 -7.61 -4.57 -20.27
CA GLY A 5 -7.22 -3.76 -21.43
C GLY A 5 -6.39 -2.54 -21.07
N GLN A 6 -5.67 -2.56 -19.95
CA GLN A 6 -4.84 -1.44 -19.50
C GLN A 6 -3.36 -1.74 -19.73
N ASP A 7 -2.66 -0.79 -20.34
CA ASP A 7 -1.19 -0.81 -20.45
C ASP A 7 -0.56 -0.51 -19.10
N ALA A 8 0.44 -1.32 -18.74
CA ALA A 8 1.18 -1.18 -17.50
C ALA A 8 2.66 -1.36 -17.76
N VAL A 9 3.46 -0.50 -17.14
CA VAL A 9 4.93 -0.57 -17.22
C VAL A 9 5.46 -0.84 -15.82
N VAL A 10 6.15 -1.96 -15.66
CA VAL A 10 6.92 -2.26 -14.44
C VAL A 10 8.26 -1.56 -14.55
N THR A 11 8.58 -0.69 -13.61
CA THR A 11 9.77 0.17 -13.72
C THR A 11 10.27 0.66 -12.38
N GLY A 12 11.59 0.85 -12.29
CA GLY A 12 12.26 1.62 -11.23
C GLY A 12 12.78 2.98 -11.72
N ASP A 13 12.45 3.41 -12.95
CA ASP A 13 12.89 4.68 -13.50
C ASP A 13 11.94 5.81 -13.09
N ARG A 14 12.47 6.76 -12.31
CA ARG A 14 11.77 7.96 -11.82
C ARG A 14 11.17 8.81 -12.94
N ARG A 15 11.74 8.80 -14.15
CA ARG A 15 11.20 9.50 -15.32
C ARG A 15 9.93 8.85 -15.84
N VAL A 16 9.85 7.52 -15.80
CA VAL A 16 8.63 6.80 -16.18
C VAL A 16 7.52 7.09 -15.17
N LEU A 17 7.83 7.11 -13.87
CA LEU A 17 6.88 7.53 -12.82
C LEU A 17 6.37 8.96 -13.06
N ALA A 18 7.25 9.88 -13.46
CA ALA A 18 6.90 11.27 -13.76
C ALA A 18 5.99 11.43 -14.98
N ASN A 19 6.03 10.51 -15.95
CA ASN A 19 5.17 10.53 -17.13
C ASN A 19 3.92 9.64 -17.01
N ALA A 20 3.87 8.73 -16.03
CA ALA A 20 2.72 7.88 -15.79
C ALA A 20 1.51 8.69 -15.33
N GLN A 21 0.31 8.28 -15.77
CA GLN A 21 -0.97 8.88 -15.36
C GLN A 21 -1.41 8.43 -13.97
N LYS A 22 -1.07 7.19 -13.58
CA LYS A 22 -1.43 6.55 -12.32
C LYS A 22 -0.26 5.71 -11.83
N LEU A 23 -0.12 5.59 -10.52
CA LEU A 23 0.91 4.79 -9.88
C LEU A 23 0.30 3.59 -9.17
N ILE A 24 0.99 2.45 -9.25
CA ILE A 24 0.69 1.28 -8.45
C ILE A 24 1.98 0.91 -7.71
N LEU A 25 1.91 0.85 -6.39
CA LEU A 25 2.98 0.37 -5.54
C LEU A 25 2.58 -1.02 -5.04
N PRO A 26 2.97 -2.10 -5.74
CA PRO A 26 2.84 -3.45 -5.21
C PRO A 26 3.96 -3.72 -4.20
N GLY A 27 3.76 -4.70 -3.33
CA GLY A 27 4.84 -5.19 -2.48
C GLY A 27 4.51 -6.50 -1.77
N VAL A 28 5.54 -7.29 -1.54
CA VAL A 28 5.56 -8.48 -0.68
C VAL A 28 6.88 -8.50 0.11
N GLY A 29 6.95 -9.27 1.20
CA GLY A 29 8.14 -9.36 2.04
C GLY A 29 8.09 -8.43 3.25
N ALA A 30 9.25 -8.12 3.81
CA ALA A 30 9.39 -7.32 5.03
C ALA A 30 9.37 -5.80 4.74
N PHE A 31 8.76 -5.05 5.65
CA PHE A 31 8.64 -3.60 5.56
C PHE A 31 10.01 -2.91 5.49
N CYS A 32 10.96 -3.32 6.33
CA CYS A 32 12.28 -2.70 6.38
C CYS A 32 13.04 -2.82 5.06
N ASP A 33 12.92 -3.96 4.36
CA ASP A 33 13.61 -4.21 3.09
C ASP A 33 13.00 -3.40 1.96
N ALA A 34 11.67 -3.35 1.88
CA ALA A 34 10.97 -2.50 0.89
C ALA A 34 11.27 -1.01 1.13
N ALA A 35 11.21 -0.56 2.39
CA ALA A 35 11.49 0.82 2.76
C ALA A 35 12.94 1.21 2.46
N ARG A 36 13.90 0.29 2.65
CA ARG A 36 15.31 0.47 2.27
C ARG A 36 15.46 0.53 0.75
N ALA A 37 14.87 -0.41 0.01
CA ALA A 37 14.96 -0.47 -1.45
C ALA A 37 14.41 0.80 -2.11
N LEU A 38 13.28 1.34 -1.63
CA LEU A 38 12.71 2.58 -2.15
C LEU A 38 13.62 3.79 -1.92
N ARG A 39 14.29 3.87 -0.76
CA ARG A 39 15.25 4.95 -0.48
C ARG A 39 16.49 4.83 -1.36
N LEU A 40 17.09 3.64 -1.44
CA LEU A 40 18.30 3.40 -2.24
C LEU A 40 18.11 3.70 -3.74
N THR A 41 16.91 3.42 -4.27
CA THR A 41 16.58 3.67 -5.68
C THR A 41 16.13 5.11 -5.94
N GLY A 42 15.94 5.93 -4.89
CA GLY A 42 15.34 7.25 -4.99
C GLY A 42 13.86 7.23 -5.41
N LEU A 43 13.21 6.06 -5.36
CA LEU A 43 11.78 5.90 -5.63
C LEU A 43 10.91 6.42 -4.50
N HIS A 44 11.43 6.43 -3.26
CA HIS A 44 10.75 7.02 -2.09
C HIS A 44 10.30 8.46 -2.39
N ASP A 45 11.25 9.35 -2.71
CA ASP A 45 10.95 10.75 -3.02
C ASP A 45 10.15 10.91 -4.31
N ALA A 46 10.39 10.04 -5.29
CA ALA A 46 9.67 10.09 -6.55
C ALA A 46 8.19 9.80 -6.37
N VAL A 47 7.82 8.76 -5.61
CA VAL A 47 6.43 8.43 -5.33
C VAL A 47 5.76 9.58 -4.59
N ILE A 48 6.37 10.08 -3.51
CA ILE A 48 5.82 11.19 -2.71
C ILE A 48 5.57 12.43 -3.58
N ARG A 49 6.58 12.84 -4.36
CA ARG A 49 6.48 14.00 -5.25
C ARG A 49 5.36 13.83 -6.28
N GLU A 50 5.26 12.67 -6.90
CA GLU A 50 4.25 12.45 -7.93
C GLU A 50 2.83 12.34 -7.33
N THR A 51 2.68 11.79 -6.13
CA THR A 51 1.40 11.84 -5.41
C THR A 51 1.02 13.24 -4.97
N ALA A 52 1.97 14.08 -4.56
CA ALA A 52 1.72 15.48 -4.19
C ALA A 52 1.20 16.32 -5.36
N LYS A 53 1.51 15.91 -6.61
CA LYS A 53 0.94 16.50 -7.84
C LYS A 53 -0.51 16.04 -8.13
N GLY A 54 -1.10 15.23 -7.26
CA GLY A 54 -2.45 14.69 -7.41
C GLY A 54 -2.54 13.42 -8.26
N LYS A 55 -1.43 12.76 -8.60
CA LYS A 55 -1.49 11.49 -9.32
C LYS A 55 -2.08 10.40 -8.43
N PRO A 56 -3.11 9.65 -8.90
CA PRO A 56 -3.66 8.54 -8.15
C PRO A 56 -2.61 7.46 -7.87
N LEU A 57 -2.49 7.06 -6.62
CA LEU A 57 -1.63 5.97 -6.16
C LEU A 57 -2.48 4.84 -5.57
N LEU A 58 -2.18 3.61 -5.98
CA LEU A 58 -2.73 2.39 -5.39
C LEU A 58 -1.61 1.56 -4.75
N GLY A 59 -1.62 1.45 -3.43
CA GLY A 59 -0.77 0.51 -2.70
C GLY A 59 -1.43 -0.86 -2.59
N ILE A 60 -0.70 -1.96 -2.82
CA ILE A 60 -1.21 -3.33 -2.69
C ILE A 60 -0.34 -4.11 -1.70
N CYS A 61 -0.98 -4.76 -0.71
CA CYS A 61 -0.32 -5.55 0.34
C CYS A 61 0.76 -4.73 1.07
N LEU A 62 2.04 -5.08 0.96
CA LEU A 62 3.11 -4.30 1.59
C LEU A 62 3.18 -2.87 1.00
N GLY A 63 2.86 -2.70 -0.28
CA GLY A 63 2.80 -1.35 -0.86
C GLY A 63 1.68 -0.48 -0.28
N MET A 64 0.60 -1.08 0.23
CA MET A 64 -0.42 -0.35 1.01
C MET A 64 0.12 0.04 2.39
N GLN A 65 0.80 -0.89 3.06
CA GLN A 65 1.43 -0.64 4.36
C GLN A 65 2.46 0.50 4.28
N MET A 66 3.23 0.56 3.18
CA MET A 66 4.22 1.63 2.94
C MET A 66 3.62 3.04 2.88
N LEU A 67 2.31 3.19 2.64
CA LEU A 67 1.67 4.51 2.61
C LEU A 67 1.59 5.17 3.99
N PHE A 68 1.66 4.38 5.07
CA PHE A 68 1.59 4.87 6.43
C PHE A 68 2.90 5.55 6.88
N THR A 69 2.83 6.30 7.98
CA THR A 69 4.00 6.94 8.62
C THR A 69 5.07 5.94 8.99
N LYS A 70 4.70 4.78 9.58
CA LYS A 70 5.67 3.79 10.04
C LYS A 70 5.11 2.37 10.20
N SER A 71 6.01 1.41 10.35
CA SER A 71 5.71 0.02 10.71
C SER A 71 6.53 -0.42 11.91
N TYR A 72 5.96 -1.34 12.69
CA TYR A 72 6.59 -2.01 13.82
C TYR A 72 7.04 -3.45 13.52
N GLU A 73 7.02 -3.86 12.25
CA GLU A 73 7.49 -5.18 11.82
C GLU A 73 9.02 -5.30 11.97
N TYR A 74 9.49 -6.17 12.86
CA TYR A 74 10.91 -6.43 13.15
C TYR A 74 11.72 -5.17 13.55
N GLY A 75 11.08 -4.20 14.19
CA GLY A 75 11.68 -2.91 14.55
C GLY A 75 10.78 -1.75 14.15
N GLU A 76 11.22 -0.51 14.36
CA GLU A 76 10.49 0.68 13.94
C GLU A 76 11.11 1.25 12.66
N TYR A 77 10.31 1.34 11.59
CA TYR A 77 10.76 1.80 10.28
C TYR A 77 9.76 2.79 9.69
N GLU A 78 10.27 3.89 9.14
CA GLU A 78 9.47 4.92 8.48
C GLU A 78 9.01 4.49 7.08
N GLY A 79 7.73 4.72 6.79
CA GLY A 79 7.10 4.56 5.49
C GLY A 79 7.18 5.82 4.63
N LEU A 80 6.23 6.00 3.72
CA LEU A 80 6.11 7.17 2.84
C LEU A 80 5.39 8.35 3.50
N ASP A 81 4.75 8.12 4.65
CA ASP A 81 4.02 9.14 5.42
C ASP A 81 2.95 9.89 4.61
N LEU A 82 2.29 9.19 3.69
CA LEU A 82 1.16 9.73 2.91
C LEU A 82 -0.17 9.63 3.69
N ILE A 83 -0.24 8.68 4.63
CA ILE A 83 -1.37 8.47 5.52
C ILE A 83 -0.85 8.46 6.97
N PRO A 84 -1.28 9.39 7.83
CA PRO A 84 -0.91 9.37 9.23
C PRO A 84 -1.32 8.05 9.89
N GLY A 85 -0.36 7.33 10.47
CA GLY A 85 -0.64 6.08 11.18
C GLY A 85 0.51 5.10 11.20
N ALA A 86 0.29 3.97 11.86
CA ALA A 86 1.32 2.94 12.00
C ALA A 86 0.77 1.52 11.75
N VAL A 87 1.56 0.72 11.04
CA VAL A 87 1.31 -0.71 10.85
C VAL A 87 1.82 -1.47 12.06
N LYS A 88 0.95 -2.26 12.69
CA LYS A 88 1.22 -2.98 13.94
C LYS A 88 0.87 -4.46 13.82
N PRO A 89 1.54 -5.35 14.59
CA PRO A 89 1.11 -6.73 14.75
C PRO A 89 -0.33 -6.81 15.26
N ILE A 90 -1.10 -7.74 14.73
CA ILE A 90 -2.52 -7.90 15.08
C ILE A 90 -2.75 -8.76 16.33
N ALA A 91 -1.70 -9.37 16.89
CA ALA A 91 -1.80 -10.34 17.99
C ALA A 91 -2.54 -9.81 19.23
N SER A 92 -2.45 -8.50 19.50
CA SER A 92 -3.10 -7.87 20.65
C SER A 92 -4.54 -7.43 20.38
N VAL A 93 -5.05 -7.55 19.15
CA VAL A 93 -6.38 -7.08 18.73
C VAL A 93 -7.27 -8.18 18.16
N ILE A 94 -6.79 -9.43 18.21
CA ILE A 94 -7.56 -10.62 17.80
C ILE A 94 -7.60 -11.63 18.95
N PRO A 95 -8.60 -12.53 19.00
CA PRO A 95 -8.62 -13.64 19.96
C PRO A 95 -7.33 -14.48 19.92
N SER A 96 -6.85 -14.90 21.10
CA SER A 96 -5.55 -15.55 21.27
C SER A 96 -5.47 -16.97 20.69
N ASP A 97 -6.61 -17.59 20.40
CA ASP A 97 -6.76 -18.89 19.76
C ASP A 97 -6.65 -18.83 18.23
N LEU A 98 -6.68 -17.63 17.63
CA LEU A 98 -6.50 -17.46 16.19
C LEU A 98 -5.02 -17.47 15.78
N LYS A 99 -4.74 -18.06 14.62
CA LYS A 99 -3.39 -18.17 14.06
C LYS A 99 -2.94 -16.86 13.41
N ILE A 100 -1.64 -16.60 13.51
CA ILE A 100 -0.94 -15.50 12.85
C ILE A 100 0.11 -16.09 11.90
N PRO A 101 0.26 -15.57 10.65
CA PRO A 101 -0.49 -14.46 10.07
C PRO A 101 -1.92 -14.85 9.69
N HIS A 102 -2.78 -13.85 9.47
CA HIS A 102 -4.11 -14.08 8.90
C HIS A 102 -3.97 -14.58 7.46
N ILE A 103 -4.28 -15.87 7.26
CA ILE A 103 -4.29 -16.52 5.94
C ILE A 103 -5.69 -17.06 5.70
N GLY A 104 -6.40 -16.46 4.76
CA GLY A 104 -7.76 -16.87 4.43
C GLY A 104 -8.56 -15.76 3.77
N TRP A 105 -9.87 -15.99 3.68
CA TRP A 105 -10.84 -15.03 3.18
C TRP A 105 -11.49 -14.31 4.35
N ASN A 106 -11.63 -12.99 4.26
CA ASN A 106 -12.30 -12.19 5.27
C ASN A 106 -13.25 -11.19 4.58
N ALA A 107 -14.40 -10.94 5.20
CA ALA A 107 -15.40 -10.03 4.68
C ALA A 107 -14.99 -8.57 4.93
N LEU A 108 -15.42 -7.68 4.04
CA LEU A 108 -15.23 -6.24 4.21
C LEU A 108 -16.47 -5.63 4.83
N GLN A 109 -16.30 -4.91 5.93
CA GLN A 109 -17.34 -4.05 6.50
C GLN A 109 -17.10 -2.61 6.06
N PHE A 110 -18.08 -2.01 5.42
CA PHE A 110 -18.00 -0.62 4.96
C PHE A 110 -18.67 0.30 5.99
N PRO A 111 -18.03 1.43 6.40
CA PRO A 111 -18.62 2.37 7.35
C PRO A 111 -19.92 2.97 6.79
N GLU A 112 -20.96 3.06 7.62
CA GLU A 112 -22.25 3.65 7.21
C GLU A 112 -22.13 5.17 6.94
N GLU A 113 -21.24 5.87 7.64
CA GLU A 113 -21.13 7.33 7.53
C GLU A 113 -20.37 7.81 6.29
N ARG A 114 -19.87 6.90 5.45
CA ARG A 114 -19.05 7.26 4.29
C ARG A 114 -19.48 6.53 3.02
N PRO A 115 -19.55 7.23 1.87
CA PRO A 115 -19.88 6.58 0.62
C PRO A 115 -18.83 5.52 0.26
N LYS A 116 -19.30 4.36 -0.18
CA LYS A 116 -18.45 3.27 -0.63
C LYS A 116 -17.54 3.73 -1.78
N SER A 117 -16.24 3.45 -1.66
CA SER A 117 -15.29 3.76 -2.73
C SER A 117 -15.69 3.08 -4.03
N LYS A 118 -15.53 3.78 -5.16
CA LYS A 118 -15.80 3.25 -6.51
C LYS A 118 -14.97 2.00 -6.82
N LEU A 119 -13.83 1.81 -6.15
CA LEU A 119 -13.02 0.59 -6.26
C LEU A 119 -13.77 -0.66 -5.77
N TYR A 120 -14.66 -0.52 -4.79
CA TYR A 120 -15.41 -1.63 -4.19
C TYR A 120 -16.87 -1.69 -4.65
N ARG A 121 -17.23 -0.99 -5.74
CA ARG A 121 -18.63 -0.87 -6.20
C ARG A 121 -19.31 -2.20 -6.54
N PHE A 122 -18.54 -3.25 -6.81
CA PHE A 122 -19.04 -4.59 -7.16
C PHE A 122 -18.85 -5.62 -6.04
N VAL A 123 -18.37 -5.20 -4.87
CA VAL A 123 -18.29 -6.06 -3.69
C VAL A 123 -19.63 -5.97 -2.97
N GLU A 124 -20.30 -7.08 -2.68
CA GLU A 124 -21.49 -7.07 -1.80
C GLU A 124 -21.04 -7.24 -0.34
N PRO A 125 -21.73 -6.61 0.64
CA PRO A 125 -21.42 -6.79 2.06
C PRO A 125 -21.59 -8.23 2.55
#